data_AF-A0A5Q0BS07-F1
#
_entry.id   AF-A0A5Q0BS07-F1
#
_cell.length_a   1.000
_cell.length_b   1.000
_cell.length_c   1.000
_cell.angle_alpha   90.00
_cell.angle_beta   90.00
_cell.angle_gamma   90.00
#
_symmetry.space_group_name_H-M   'P 1'
#
loop_
_entity.id
_entity.type
_entity.pdbx_description
1 polymer ?
#
loop_
_entity_poly.entity_id
_entity_poly.type
_entity_poly.pdbx_seq_one_letter_code
_entity_poly.pdbx_strand_id
1 'polypeptide(L)'
;MLLTCQEQAWGDVQVALLQTGLPVTTWATVLVPQVSTEELSTLINNFPALRSLSFQDHLIPILRQPKILDLLARNSEAGKLPSVRVWAGEPDVIDWIWKAAIESKKPATARQRLLWQLADKQAQQLSVDVALDELSDVADIALDDLEADRICQCKEGRVSFTHDLWGDWSRQRLLLAHEKELPAFIETQLDNPVWHRAIVLLGLDLLERRVKPERWRELLEQSKSLENGESQFCDLLLEALIRAAQTTDALAQAWSQLCDQDGLWLRRLLTRFLHLATSPNPEMLEYARSREGLSETWASSVNRKPKPALWGAMLRFLDAHRETCTDLAPLQTAEVAECWVRWTATDTPLRKQAADLALAVAWQTLRYRQHWHLRHYSSNRYSHSDSEATAKKAYSAVLLAIDVCADLVIDVALCACGRREPTEPFPPISEPDEPEFQPRPIPPEFEAALNFVPPWRKYEIEIPAWQDGPRWPIDCVFREICWKSFEFLRFIVLKPDIAAEITLALVIKKGGTRLPESDYQSTHYDFELADAHLYRQPFYDNGPFQCLLTFHPTIGLDTVVKLVNFTTERWRERQQWKLANESQRE
;
A
#
# COMPACT_ATOMS: atom_id res chain seq x y z
N MET A 1 3.15 -35.55 9.94
CA MET A 1 3.27 -35.18 8.52
C MET A 1 4.00 -33.86 8.47
N LEU A 2 5.00 -33.72 7.60
CA LEU A 2 5.71 -32.47 7.37
C LEU A 2 5.38 -32.00 5.96
N LEU A 3 4.89 -30.77 5.82
CA LEU A 3 4.62 -30.15 4.53
C LEU A 3 5.45 -28.87 4.44
N THR A 4 6.06 -28.66 3.29
CA THR A 4 6.87 -27.48 2.99
C THR A 4 6.23 -26.72 1.84
N CYS A 5 6.11 -25.40 1.95
CA CYS A 5 5.67 -24.53 0.88
C CYS A 5 6.45 -23.22 0.92
N GLN A 6 6.38 -22.44 -0.15
CA GLN A 6 6.86 -21.06 -0.12
C GLN A 6 5.95 -20.20 0.77
N GLU A 7 6.51 -19.20 1.44
CA GLU A 7 5.77 -18.28 2.32
C GLU A 7 4.57 -17.64 1.62
N GLN A 8 4.76 -17.29 0.34
CA GLN A 8 3.76 -16.62 -0.50
C GLN A 8 2.58 -17.53 -0.83
N ALA A 9 2.82 -18.83 -0.99
CA ALA A 9 1.80 -19.82 -1.33
C ALA A 9 1.07 -20.37 -0.09
N TRP A 10 1.51 -20.01 1.13
CA TRP A 10 0.97 -20.60 2.36
C TRP A 10 -0.55 -20.39 2.50
N GLY A 11 -1.06 -19.22 2.14
CA GLY A 11 -2.50 -18.94 2.20
C GLY A 11 -3.33 -19.90 1.34
N ASP A 12 -2.92 -20.11 0.09
CA ASP A 12 -3.62 -21.01 -0.84
C ASP A 12 -3.49 -22.47 -0.43
N VAL A 13 -2.29 -22.86 0.04
CA VAL A 13 -2.02 -24.20 0.55
C VAL A 13 -2.91 -24.52 1.76
N GLN A 14 -3.09 -23.57 2.69
CA GLN A 14 -4.00 -23.75 3.82
C GLN A 14 -5.44 -23.99 3.36
N VAL A 15 -5.93 -23.19 2.42
CA VAL A 15 -7.29 -23.33 1.87
C VAL A 15 -7.47 -24.68 1.21
N ALA A 16 -6.54 -25.09 0.35
CA ALA A 16 -6.60 -26.37 -0.35
C ALA A 16 -6.61 -27.54 0.64
N LEU A 17 -5.74 -27.52 1.66
CA LEU A 17 -5.68 -28.60 2.65
C LEU A 17 -6.95 -28.65 3.53
N LEU A 18 -7.51 -27.51 3.89
CA LEU A 18 -8.80 -27.45 4.60
C LEU A 18 -9.94 -28.03 3.77
N GLN A 19 -9.99 -27.72 2.47
CA GLN A 19 -10.97 -28.31 1.55
C GLN A 19 -10.84 -29.83 1.44
N THR A 20 -9.64 -30.39 1.60
CA THR A 20 -9.41 -31.85 1.67
C THR A 20 -9.75 -32.48 3.02
N GLY A 21 -10.24 -31.69 4.00
CA GLY A 21 -10.61 -32.17 5.33
C GLY A 21 -9.44 -32.38 6.28
N LEU A 22 -8.24 -31.90 5.94
CA LEU A 22 -7.09 -31.94 6.84
C LEU A 22 -7.21 -30.81 7.88
N PRO A 23 -7.03 -31.10 9.19
CA PRO A 23 -7.14 -30.10 10.26
C PRO A 23 -5.86 -29.27 10.36
N VAL A 24 -5.48 -28.59 9.28
CA VAL A 24 -4.24 -27.79 9.17
C VAL A 24 -4.18 -26.67 10.21
N THR A 25 -5.33 -26.26 10.76
CA THR A 25 -5.46 -25.33 11.88
C THR A 25 -4.74 -25.79 13.15
N THR A 26 -4.48 -27.09 13.31
CA THR A 26 -3.78 -27.65 14.47
C THR A 26 -2.27 -27.79 14.26
N TRP A 27 -1.77 -27.46 13.07
CA TRP A 27 -0.38 -27.69 12.72
C TRP A 27 0.51 -26.55 13.17
N ALA A 28 1.69 -26.89 13.69
CA ALA A 28 2.73 -25.91 13.96
C ALA A 28 3.30 -25.38 12.64
N THR A 29 3.24 -24.07 12.42
CA THR A 29 3.91 -23.41 11.30
C THR A 29 5.30 -22.96 11.74
N VAL A 30 6.33 -23.37 11.01
CA VAL A 30 7.71 -22.95 11.25
C VAL A 30 8.19 -22.18 10.04
N LEU A 31 8.46 -20.88 10.21
CA LEU A 31 9.10 -20.07 9.18
C LEU A 31 10.60 -20.36 9.20
N VAL A 32 11.14 -20.84 8.07
CA VAL A 32 12.59 -21.02 7.92
C VAL A 32 13.19 -19.66 7.54
N PRO A 33 14.04 -19.06 8.39
CA PRO A 33 14.64 -17.77 8.09
C PRO A 33 15.68 -17.90 6.97
N GLN A 34 15.98 -16.77 6.33
CA GLN A 34 17.15 -16.68 5.46
C GLN A 34 18.45 -16.90 6.24
N VAL A 35 19.51 -17.27 5.52
CA VAL A 35 20.85 -17.45 6.11
C VAL A 35 21.26 -16.18 6.85
N SER A 36 21.59 -16.32 8.13
CA SER A 36 22.05 -15.21 8.97
C SER A 36 23.42 -14.70 8.53
N THR A 37 23.79 -13.50 8.97
CA THR A 37 25.12 -12.94 8.69
C THR A 37 26.25 -13.82 9.25
N GLU A 38 26.03 -14.44 10.41
CA GLU A 38 27.00 -15.35 11.05
C GLU A 38 27.16 -16.65 10.27
N GLU A 39 26.06 -17.28 9.85
CA GLU A 39 26.08 -18.47 9.00
C GLU A 39 26.70 -18.17 7.64
N LEU A 40 26.38 -17.02 7.02
CA LEU A 40 26.96 -16.60 5.76
C LEU A 40 28.48 -16.42 5.89
N SER A 41 28.95 -15.80 6.97
CA SER A 41 30.39 -15.66 7.24
C SER A 41 31.09 -17.02 7.40
N THR A 42 30.42 -17.98 8.05
CA THR A 42 30.91 -19.35 8.22
C THR A 42 31.00 -20.07 6.87
N LEU A 43 30.00 -19.91 6.00
CA LEU A 43 30.00 -20.48 4.65
C LEU A 43 31.10 -19.87 3.78
N ILE A 44 31.28 -18.55 3.81
CA ILE A 44 32.35 -17.86 3.04
C ILE A 44 33.75 -18.32 3.49
N ASN A 45 33.93 -18.61 4.77
CA ASN A 45 35.20 -19.14 5.28
C ASN A 45 35.50 -20.55 4.76
N ASN A 46 34.45 -21.39 4.59
CA ASN A 46 34.58 -22.74 4.03
C ASN A 46 34.68 -22.76 2.50
N PHE A 47 34.15 -21.73 1.81
CA PHE A 47 34.23 -21.57 0.36
C PHE A 47 34.89 -20.23 -0.02
N PRO A 48 36.24 -20.12 0.09
CA PRO A 48 36.96 -18.86 -0.09
C PRO A 48 36.75 -18.18 -1.45
N ALA A 49 36.39 -18.95 -2.49
CA ALA A 49 36.04 -18.42 -3.81
C ALA A 49 34.90 -17.39 -3.73
N LEU A 50 33.93 -17.59 -2.84
CA LEU A 50 32.76 -16.71 -2.71
C LEU A 50 33.07 -15.39 -1.98
N ARG A 51 34.27 -15.24 -1.38
CA ARG A 51 34.63 -14.08 -0.57
C ARG A 51 34.55 -12.76 -1.33
N SER A 52 34.80 -12.76 -2.65
CA SER A 52 34.67 -11.53 -3.44
C SER A 52 33.23 -11.02 -3.51
N LEU A 53 32.23 -11.92 -3.45
CA LEU A 53 30.81 -11.58 -3.52
C LEU A 53 30.32 -10.98 -2.19
N SER A 54 30.89 -11.39 -1.06
CA SER A 54 30.47 -10.89 0.25
C SER A 54 30.85 -9.44 0.54
N PHE A 55 31.76 -8.87 -0.28
CA PHE A 55 32.10 -7.45 -0.21
C PHE A 55 31.15 -6.55 -1.01
N GLN A 56 30.19 -7.13 -1.73
CA GLN A 56 29.20 -6.39 -2.51
C GLN A 56 27.88 -6.39 -1.73
N ASP A 57 27.60 -5.28 -1.01
CA ASP A 57 26.45 -5.17 -0.11
C ASP A 57 25.11 -5.47 -0.81
N HIS A 58 24.97 -5.06 -2.07
CA HIS A 58 23.76 -5.28 -2.88
C HIS A 58 23.55 -6.75 -3.28
N LEU A 59 24.58 -7.59 -3.25
CA LEU A 59 24.45 -9.03 -3.53
C LEU A 59 24.15 -9.85 -2.28
N ILE A 60 24.34 -9.30 -1.07
CA ILE A 60 24.09 -10.01 0.20
C ILE A 60 22.69 -10.65 0.25
N PRO A 61 21.58 -9.98 -0.14
CA PRO A 61 20.26 -10.61 -0.12
C PRO A 61 20.15 -11.86 -1.00
N ILE A 62 20.85 -11.89 -2.13
CA ILE A 62 20.90 -13.03 -3.05
C ILE A 62 21.75 -14.15 -2.43
N LEU A 63 22.88 -13.79 -1.82
CA LEU A 63 23.76 -14.74 -1.11
C LEU A 63 23.09 -15.35 0.13
N ARG A 64 22.03 -14.75 0.68
CA ARG A 64 21.29 -15.36 1.79
C ARG A 64 20.34 -16.48 1.36
N GLN A 65 20.24 -16.76 0.06
CA GLN A 65 19.47 -17.89 -0.46
C GLN A 65 20.37 -19.15 -0.50
N PRO A 66 20.08 -20.19 0.31
CA PRO A 66 20.93 -21.37 0.42
C PRO A 66 21.19 -22.07 -0.92
N LYS A 67 20.15 -22.15 -1.77
CA LYS A 67 20.30 -22.83 -3.07
C LYS A 67 21.20 -22.05 -4.03
N ILE A 68 21.13 -20.72 -4.04
CA ILE A 68 22.03 -19.91 -4.85
C ILE A 68 23.48 -20.07 -4.36
N LEU A 69 23.70 -20.08 -3.04
CA LEU A 69 25.03 -20.37 -2.48
C LEU A 69 25.56 -21.74 -2.88
N ASP A 70 24.73 -22.78 -2.79
CA ASP A 70 25.07 -24.15 -3.22
C ASP A 70 25.50 -24.18 -4.70
N LEU A 71 24.74 -23.51 -5.58
CA LEU A 71 25.07 -23.42 -7.00
C LEU A 71 26.34 -22.61 -7.27
N LEU A 72 26.53 -21.49 -6.58
CA LEU A 72 27.75 -20.70 -6.68
C LEU A 72 28.97 -21.50 -6.21
N ALA A 73 28.89 -22.18 -5.07
CA ALA A 73 29.97 -23.00 -4.52
C ALA A 73 30.37 -24.11 -5.50
N ARG A 74 29.42 -24.93 -5.95
CA ARG A 74 29.68 -26.05 -6.88
C ARG A 74 30.29 -25.60 -8.20
N ASN A 75 29.78 -24.50 -8.78
CA ASN A 75 30.29 -24.02 -10.07
C ASN A 75 31.59 -23.21 -9.92
N SER A 76 31.92 -22.72 -8.71
CA SER A 76 33.20 -22.05 -8.43
C SER A 76 34.38 -23.01 -8.25
N GLU A 77 34.10 -24.27 -7.88
CA GLU A 77 35.14 -25.31 -7.83
C GLU A 77 35.63 -25.71 -9.23
N ALA A 78 34.77 -25.55 -10.25
CA ALA A 78 35.10 -25.82 -11.65
C ALA A 78 35.83 -24.66 -12.37
N GLY A 79 35.89 -23.45 -11.77
CA GLY A 79 36.55 -22.29 -12.36
C GLY A 79 36.54 -21.05 -11.46
N LYS A 80 37.54 -20.17 -11.59
CA LYS A 80 37.57 -18.91 -10.84
C LYS A 80 36.32 -18.08 -11.14
N LEU A 81 35.67 -17.57 -10.10
CA LEU A 81 34.63 -16.55 -10.26
C LEU A 81 35.18 -15.37 -11.08
N PRO A 82 34.41 -14.83 -12.04
CA PRO A 82 34.80 -13.67 -12.82
C PRO A 82 34.93 -12.44 -11.90
N SER A 83 35.34 -11.30 -12.46
CA SER A 83 35.28 -10.03 -11.72
C SER A 83 33.84 -9.70 -11.36
N VAL A 84 33.46 -9.97 -10.12
CA VAL A 84 32.11 -9.75 -9.57
C VAL A 84 31.77 -8.28 -9.35
N ARG A 85 32.73 -7.37 -9.57
CA ARG A 85 32.50 -5.91 -9.52
C ARG A 85 31.48 -5.42 -10.54
N VAL A 86 31.24 -6.20 -11.60
CA VAL A 86 30.28 -5.86 -12.67
C VAL A 86 28.90 -6.45 -12.39
N TRP A 87 28.75 -7.31 -11.38
CA TRP A 87 27.46 -7.94 -11.08
C TRP A 87 26.54 -6.94 -10.41
N ALA A 88 25.44 -6.62 -11.08
CA ALA A 88 24.41 -5.73 -10.61
C ALA A 88 23.41 -6.47 -9.71
N GLY A 89 23.07 -7.73 -9.99
CA GLY A 89 22.09 -8.47 -9.19
C GLY A 89 21.88 -9.93 -9.58
N GLU A 90 20.67 -10.45 -9.34
CA GLU A 90 20.32 -11.85 -9.58
C GLU A 90 20.50 -12.29 -11.05
N PRO A 91 20.15 -11.48 -12.06
CA PRO A 91 20.38 -11.83 -13.46
C PRO A 91 21.85 -12.14 -13.78
N ASP A 92 22.81 -11.48 -13.12
CA ASP A 92 24.25 -11.74 -13.29
C ASP A 92 24.64 -13.12 -12.80
N VAL A 93 24.13 -13.47 -11.62
CA VAL A 93 24.27 -14.79 -11.03
C VAL A 93 23.68 -15.85 -11.96
N ILE A 94 22.48 -15.61 -12.49
CA ILE A 94 21.81 -16.55 -13.41
C ILE A 94 22.65 -16.77 -14.65
N ASP A 95 23.12 -15.73 -15.38
CA ASP A 95 23.89 -16.02 -16.62
C ASP A 95 25.30 -16.52 -16.39
N TRP A 96 25.92 -16.20 -15.26
CA TRP A 96 27.16 -16.86 -14.89
C TRP A 96 26.94 -18.36 -14.63
N ILE A 97 25.95 -18.74 -13.81
CA ILE A 97 25.64 -20.15 -13.53
C ILE A 97 25.20 -20.86 -14.81
N TRP A 98 24.37 -20.22 -15.64
CA TRP A 98 23.92 -20.80 -16.91
C TRP A 98 25.10 -21.08 -17.85
N LYS A 99 26.03 -20.13 -18.00
CA LYS A 99 27.27 -20.32 -18.77
C LYS A 99 28.12 -21.46 -18.20
N ALA A 100 28.31 -21.49 -16.89
CA ALA A 100 29.14 -22.48 -16.23
C ALA A 100 28.53 -23.90 -16.29
N ALA A 101 27.26 -24.04 -15.96
CA ALA A 101 26.60 -25.35 -15.84
C ALA A 101 26.07 -25.90 -17.17
N ILE A 102 25.67 -25.02 -18.11
CA ILE A 102 25.00 -25.42 -19.36
C ILE A 102 25.90 -25.19 -20.57
N GLU A 103 26.30 -23.94 -20.83
CA GLU A 103 26.96 -23.59 -22.10
C GLU A 103 28.41 -24.08 -22.20
N SER A 104 29.12 -24.15 -21.07
CA SER A 104 30.52 -24.61 -21.05
C SER A 104 30.66 -26.13 -21.22
N LYS A 105 29.60 -26.89 -20.95
CA LYS A 105 29.57 -28.35 -21.02
C LYS A 105 28.99 -28.82 -22.34
N LYS A 106 29.59 -29.85 -22.93
CA LYS A 106 29.10 -30.46 -24.17
C LYS A 106 28.14 -31.62 -23.83
N PRO A 107 27.04 -31.81 -24.59
CA PRO A 107 26.58 -31.01 -25.73
C PRO A 107 25.72 -29.80 -25.32
N ALA A 108 26.30 -28.59 -25.32
CA ALA A 108 25.67 -27.36 -24.81
C ALA A 108 24.29 -27.06 -25.41
N THR A 109 24.17 -27.14 -26.74
CA THR A 109 22.91 -26.86 -27.45
C THR A 109 21.82 -27.86 -27.10
N ALA A 110 22.16 -29.14 -26.94
CA ALA A 110 21.19 -30.16 -26.58
C ALA A 110 20.72 -29.97 -25.13
N ARG A 111 21.65 -29.70 -24.20
CA ARG A 111 21.33 -29.37 -22.80
C ARG A 111 20.37 -28.19 -22.73
N GLN A 112 20.67 -27.09 -23.40
CA GLN A 112 19.83 -25.89 -23.42
C GLN A 112 18.43 -26.16 -24.00
N ARG A 113 18.35 -26.87 -25.13
CA ARG A 113 17.06 -27.22 -25.76
C ARG A 113 16.21 -28.13 -24.89
N LEU A 114 16.82 -29.12 -24.22
CA LEU A 114 16.09 -30.01 -23.31
C LEU A 114 15.49 -29.22 -22.15
N LEU A 115 16.27 -28.32 -21.54
CA LEU A 115 15.79 -27.48 -20.44
C LEU A 115 14.65 -26.55 -20.88
N TRP A 116 14.74 -25.96 -22.07
CA TRP A 116 13.64 -25.16 -22.63
C TRP A 116 12.38 -25.96 -22.88
N GLN A 117 12.50 -27.14 -23.50
CA GLN A 117 11.36 -28.03 -23.74
C GLN A 117 10.71 -28.46 -22.44
N LEU A 118 11.52 -28.84 -21.44
CA LEU A 118 11.01 -29.23 -20.12
C LEU A 118 10.27 -28.07 -19.45
N ALA A 119 10.85 -26.85 -19.45
CA ALA A 119 10.22 -25.69 -18.81
C ALA A 119 8.91 -25.27 -19.49
N ASP A 120 8.87 -25.31 -20.83
CA ASP A 120 7.67 -25.00 -21.61
C ASP A 120 6.57 -26.04 -21.39
N LYS A 121 6.90 -27.33 -21.44
CA LYS A 121 5.95 -28.43 -21.21
C LYS A 121 5.40 -28.46 -19.79
N GLN A 122 6.26 -28.30 -18.77
CA GLN A 122 5.81 -28.20 -17.38
C GLN A 122 4.82 -27.05 -17.20
N ALA A 123 5.08 -25.91 -17.84
CA ALA A 123 4.18 -24.77 -17.77
C ALA A 123 2.85 -25.08 -18.49
N GLN A 124 2.88 -25.55 -19.73
CA GLN A 124 1.66 -25.89 -20.50
C GLN A 124 0.75 -26.90 -19.79
N GLN A 125 1.35 -27.85 -19.07
CA GLN A 125 0.62 -28.92 -18.37
C GLN A 125 0.26 -28.57 -16.92
N LEU A 126 0.78 -27.46 -16.38
CA LEU A 126 0.76 -27.13 -14.95
C LEU A 126 1.24 -28.30 -14.09
N SER A 127 2.32 -28.96 -14.54
CA SER A 127 2.87 -30.18 -13.95
C SER A 127 4.30 -29.97 -13.44
N VAL A 128 4.68 -30.70 -12.40
CA VAL A 128 6.03 -30.71 -11.82
C VAL A 128 6.98 -31.60 -12.62
N ASP A 129 6.45 -32.49 -13.47
CA ASP A 129 7.22 -33.40 -14.32
C ASP A 129 6.58 -33.59 -15.70
N VAL A 130 7.36 -34.08 -16.66
CA VAL A 130 6.96 -34.31 -18.05
C VAL A 130 7.37 -35.73 -18.42
N ALA A 131 6.52 -36.45 -19.15
CA ALA A 131 6.84 -37.80 -19.59
C ALA A 131 7.99 -37.78 -20.59
N LEU A 132 8.91 -38.75 -20.50
CA LEU A 132 10.14 -38.77 -21.31
C LEU A 132 9.84 -38.85 -22.81
N ASP A 133 8.74 -39.50 -23.21
CA ASP A 133 8.26 -39.62 -24.59
C ASP A 133 7.72 -38.30 -25.18
N GLU A 134 7.35 -37.34 -24.32
CA GLU A 134 6.95 -35.99 -24.75
C GLU A 134 8.15 -35.06 -24.95
N LEU A 135 9.33 -35.47 -24.48
CA LEU A 135 10.59 -34.77 -24.70
C LEU A 135 11.22 -35.33 -25.98
N SER A 136 11.56 -34.46 -26.93
CA SER A 136 12.14 -34.86 -28.21
C SER A 136 13.45 -35.64 -28.06
N ASP A 137 13.99 -36.20 -29.15
CA ASP A 137 15.28 -36.91 -29.23
C ASP A 137 16.48 -36.18 -28.57
N VAL A 138 16.34 -34.89 -28.27
CA VAL A 138 17.29 -34.11 -27.47
C VAL A 138 17.47 -34.67 -26.05
N ALA A 139 16.45 -35.32 -25.49
CA ALA A 139 16.51 -35.96 -24.17
C ALA A 139 17.56 -37.07 -24.14
N ASP A 140 17.59 -37.93 -25.16
CA ASP A 140 18.56 -39.03 -25.30
C ASP A 140 20.01 -38.54 -25.36
N ILE A 141 20.23 -37.28 -25.75
CA ILE A 141 21.56 -36.69 -25.93
C ILE A 141 22.09 -36.06 -24.65
N ALA A 142 21.22 -35.48 -23.81
CA ALA A 142 21.62 -34.56 -22.75
C ALA A 142 21.09 -34.90 -21.35
N LEU A 143 20.13 -35.81 -21.21
CA LEU A 143 19.47 -36.09 -19.94
C LEU A 143 20.45 -36.66 -18.90
N ASP A 144 21.22 -37.69 -19.25
CA ASP A 144 22.18 -38.33 -18.35
C ASP A 144 23.18 -37.33 -17.76
N ASP A 145 23.70 -36.41 -18.59
CA ASP A 145 24.63 -35.37 -18.15
C ASP A 145 23.94 -34.31 -17.27
N LEU A 146 22.66 -34.01 -17.52
CA LEU A 146 21.88 -33.07 -16.71
C LEU A 146 21.48 -33.67 -15.36
N GLU A 147 21.28 -34.98 -15.28
CA GLU A 147 21.08 -35.71 -14.03
C GLU A 147 22.36 -35.79 -13.21
N ALA A 148 23.50 -36.12 -13.85
CA ALA A 148 24.81 -36.13 -13.20
C ALA A 148 25.14 -34.78 -12.56
N ASP A 149 24.74 -33.69 -13.22
CA ASP A 149 24.90 -32.32 -12.74
C ASP A 149 23.85 -31.89 -11.71
N ARG A 150 22.88 -32.75 -11.39
CA ARG A 150 21.76 -32.48 -10.48
C ARG A 150 20.96 -31.25 -10.90
N ILE A 151 20.71 -31.12 -12.20
CA ILE A 151 19.84 -30.10 -12.78
C ILE A 151 18.46 -30.70 -12.99
N CYS A 152 18.41 -31.88 -13.61
CA CYS A 152 17.20 -32.68 -13.84
C CYS A 152 17.24 -33.98 -13.02
N GLN A 153 16.08 -34.63 -12.91
CA GLN A 153 15.93 -35.99 -12.41
C GLN A 153 14.87 -36.72 -13.25
N CYS A 154 15.14 -37.97 -13.62
CA CYS A 154 14.18 -38.88 -14.23
C CYS A 154 13.80 -39.96 -13.22
N LYS A 155 12.50 -40.09 -12.95
CA LYS A 155 11.96 -41.16 -12.12
C LYS A 155 10.77 -41.79 -12.84
N GLU A 156 10.80 -43.11 -12.99
CA GLU A 156 9.70 -43.86 -13.63
C GLU A 156 9.33 -43.33 -15.03
N GLY A 157 10.34 -42.89 -15.80
CA GLY A 157 10.13 -42.34 -17.14
C GLY A 157 9.55 -40.92 -17.16
N ARG A 158 9.55 -40.20 -16.04
CA ARG A 158 9.13 -38.80 -15.94
C ARG A 158 10.30 -37.92 -15.53
N VAL A 159 10.52 -36.84 -16.27
CA VAL A 159 11.63 -35.90 -16.08
C VAL A 159 11.13 -34.64 -15.36
N SER A 160 11.89 -34.17 -14.37
CA SER A 160 11.61 -32.93 -13.64
C SER A 160 12.89 -32.16 -13.33
N PHE A 161 12.79 -30.86 -13.08
CA PHE A 161 13.89 -30.11 -12.47
C PHE A 161 14.07 -30.55 -11.02
N THR A 162 15.32 -30.63 -10.59
CA THR A 162 15.64 -30.91 -9.17
C THR A 162 15.29 -29.76 -8.23
N HIS A 163 15.10 -28.56 -8.76
CA HIS A 163 14.76 -27.35 -8.01
C HIS A 163 14.01 -26.36 -8.91
N ASP A 164 13.06 -25.61 -8.34
CA ASP A 164 12.22 -24.62 -9.04
C ASP A 164 13.03 -23.54 -9.79
N LEU A 165 14.13 -23.07 -9.21
CA LEU A 165 15.06 -22.12 -9.81
C LEU A 165 15.50 -22.52 -11.22
N TRP A 166 15.79 -23.80 -11.47
CA TRP A 166 16.17 -24.24 -12.81
C TRP A 166 15.01 -24.09 -13.80
N GLY A 167 13.78 -24.35 -13.37
CA GLY A 167 12.59 -24.10 -14.17
C GLY A 167 12.41 -22.61 -14.47
N ASP A 168 12.51 -21.75 -13.45
CA ASP A 168 12.36 -20.31 -13.59
C ASP A 168 13.44 -19.70 -14.49
N TRP A 169 14.68 -20.12 -14.33
CA TRP A 169 15.80 -19.67 -15.15
C TRP A 169 15.68 -20.18 -16.58
N SER A 170 15.23 -21.43 -16.79
CA SER A 170 15.02 -21.98 -18.13
C SER A 170 13.91 -21.22 -18.86
N ARG A 171 12.80 -20.91 -18.16
CA ARG A 171 11.73 -20.06 -18.69
C ARG A 171 12.22 -18.65 -19.00
N GLN A 172 13.00 -18.03 -18.11
CA GLN A 172 13.60 -16.70 -18.37
C GLN A 172 14.49 -16.72 -19.62
N ARG A 173 15.32 -17.76 -19.78
CA ARG A 173 16.17 -17.94 -20.97
C ARG A 173 15.36 -18.14 -22.24
N LEU A 174 14.23 -18.83 -22.14
CA LEU A 174 13.31 -19.02 -23.26
C LEU A 174 12.65 -17.67 -23.65
N LEU A 175 12.20 -16.87 -22.67
CA LEU A 175 11.70 -15.51 -22.92
C LEU A 175 12.74 -14.64 -23.64
N LEU A 176 14.01 -14.69 -23.19
CA LEU A 176 15.10 -13.97 -23.85
C LEU A 176 15.38 -14.48 -25.28
N ALA A 177 15.17 -15.77 -25.56
CA ALA A 177 15.31 -16.32 -26.90
C ALA A 177 14.20 -15.82 -27.85
N HIS A 178 13.01 -15.55 -27.32
CA HIS A 178 11.86 -14.99 -28.06
C HIS A 178 11.81 -13.45 -28.06
N GLU A 179 12.92 -12.74 -27.80
CA GLU A 179 12.97 -11.26 -27.63
C GLU A 179 12.22 -10.46 -28.71
N LYS A 180 12.22 -10.92 -29.96
CA LYS A 180 11.56 -10.24 -31.11
C LYS A 180 10.04 -10.43 -31.15
N GLU A 181 9.54 -11.57 -30.69
CA GLU A 181 8.12 -11.96 -30.72
C GLU A 181 7.54 -12.01 -29.30
N LEU A 182 8.25 -11.41 -28.35
CA LEU A 182 8.00 -11.53 -26.92
C LEU A 182 6.56 -11.13 -26.52
N PRO A 183 5.97 -10.02 -27.04
CA PRO A 183 4.60 -9.68 -26.66
C PRO A 183 3.58 -10.78 -27.01
N ALA A 184 3.65 -11.31 -28.24
CA ALA A 184 2.75 -12.37 -28.69
C ALA A 184 2.98 -13.69 -27.93
N PHE A 185 4.23 -14.00 -27.61
CA PHE A 185 4.56 -15.17 -26.81
C PHE A 185 3.99 -15.05 -25.39
N ILE A 186 4.21 -13.92 -24.73
CA ILE A 186 3.79 -13.69 -23.34
C ILE A 186 2.26 -13.65 -23.22
N GLU A 187 1.55 -13.06 -24.18
CA GLU A 187 0.08 -13.00 -24.15
C GLU A 187 -0.55 -14.38 -23.96
N THR A 188 0.01 -15.42 -24.60
CA THR A 188 -0.46 -16.81 -24.44
C THR A 188 -0.11 -17.47 -23.10
N GLN A 189 0.82 -16.89 -22.33
CA GLN A 189 1.41 -17.49 -21.13
C GLN A 189 1.08 -16.74 -19.83
N LEU A 190 0.48 -15.55 -19.89
CA LEU A 190 0.27 -14.69 -18.71
C LEU A 190 -0.63 -15.31 -17.65
N ASP A 191 -1.73 -15.95 -18.08
CA ASP A 191 -2.68 -16.60 -17.18
C ASP A 191 -2.06 -17.76 -16.39
N ASN A 192 -0.86 -18.20 -16.79
CA ASN A 192 -0.14 -19.28 -16.16
C ASN A 192 0.89 -18.75 -15.13
N PRO A 193 0.65 -18.98 -13.82
CA PRO A 193 1.51 -18.44 -12.75
C PRO A 193 2.94 -18.97 -12.76
N VAL A 194 3.19 -20.11 -13.42
CA VAL A 194 4.53 -20.70 -13.56
C VAL A 194 5.49 -19.77 -14.32
N TRP A 195 4.96 -18.85 -15.15
CA TRP A 195 5.76 -17.87 -15.90
C TRP A 195 6.03 -16.58 -15.13
N HIS A 196 5.29 -16.28 -14.06
CA HIS A 196 5.34 -14.97 -13.41
C HIS A 196 6.74 -14.64 -12.88
N ARG A 197 7.40 -15.61 -12.22
CA ARG A 197 8.77 -15.42 -11.74
C ARG A 197 9.76 -15.22 -12.89
N ALA A 198 9.61 -15.95 -13.99
CA ALA A 198 10.47 -15.81 -15.17
C ALA A 198 10.31 -14.43 -15.83
N ILE A 199 9.10 -13.88 -15.86
CA ILE A 199 8.82 -12.52 -16.35
C ILE A 199 9.46 -11.46 -15.45
N VAL A 200 9.37 -11.62 -14.12
CA VAL A 200 10.06 -10.73 -13.17
C VAL A 200 11.59 -10.79 -13.39
N LEU A 201 12.15 -11.99 -13.58
CA LEU A 201 13.58 -12.18 -13.88
C LEU A 201 14.00 -11.59 -15.23
N LEU A 202 13.11 -11.58 -16.22
CA LEU A 202 13.32 -10.85 -17.48
C LEU A 202 13.37 -9.34 -17.22
N GLY A 203 12.41 -8.80 -16.44
CA GLY A 203 12.41 -7.38 -16.06
C GLY A 203 13.70 -6.97 -15.36
N LEU A 204 14.20 -7.80 -14.44
CA LEU A 204 15.49 -7.59 -13.77
C LEU A 204 16.67 -7.61 -14.76
N ASP A 205 16.71 -8.56 -15.71
CA ASP A 205 17.78 -8.62 -16.72
C ASP A 205 17.86 -7.34 -17.57
N LEU A 206 16.68 -6.80 -17.92
CA LEU A 206 16.56 -5.56 -18.71
C LEU A 206 16.94 -4.30 -17.92
N LEU A 207 16.69 -4.27 -16.61
CA LEU A 207 17.01 -3.13 -15.74
C LEU A 207 18.47 -3.13 -15.28
N GLU A 208 19.05 -4.30 -14.99
CA GLU A 208 20.33 -4.40 -14.28
C GLU A 208 21.53 -4.70 -15.20
N ARG A 209 21.36 -5.53 -16.24
CA ARG A 209 22.49 -6.04 -17.04
C ARG A 209 22.61 -5.41 -18.41
N ARG A 210 21.48 -5.28 -19.11
CA ARG A 210 21.47 -4.73 -20.45
C ARG A 210 21.26 -3.23 -20.30
N VAL A 211 22.20 -2.42 -20.78
CA VAL A 211 22.09 -0.95 -20.89
C VAL A 211 21.02 -0.60 -21.95
N LYS A 212 19.82 -1.15 -21.79
CA LYS A 212 18.64 -0.90 -22.61
C LYS A 212 17.41 -0.71 -21.70
N PRO A 213 17.42 0.24 -20.75
CA PRO A 213 16.19 0.63 -20.07
C PRO A 213 15.09 1.01 -21.09
N GLU A 214 15.48 1.47 -22.29
CA GLU A 214 14.61 1.63 -23.46
C GLU A 214 13.73 0.39 -23.71
N ARG A 215 14.30 -0.82 -23.68
CA ARG A 215 13.55 -2.03 -23.99
C ARG A 215 12.55 -2.39 -22.89
N TRP A 216 12.93 -2.19 -21.62
CA TRP A 216 12.00 -2.35 -20.50
C TRP A 216 10.82 -1.37 -20.66
N ARG A 217 11.12 -0.11 -21.01
CA ARG A 217 10.12 0.92 -21.27
C ARG A 217 9.21 0.55 -22.45
N GLU A 218 9.78 0.14 -23.57
CA GLU A 218 9.02 -0.34 -24.74
C GLU A 218 8.05 -1.47 -24.37
N LEU A 219 8.48 -2.43 -23.54
CA LEU A 219 7.61 -3.52 -23.10
C LEU A 219 6.48 -3.03 -22.19
N LEU A 220 6.75 -2.10 -21.28
CA LEU A 220 5.73 -1.45 -20.45
C LEU A 220 4.76 -0.59 -21.27
N GLU A 221 5.21 -0.04 -22.40
CA GLU A 221 4.34 0.68 -23.32
C GLU A 221 3.54 -0.25 -24.23
N GLN A 222 4.11 -1.36 -24.67
CA GLN A 222 3.42 -2.34 -25.51
C GLN A 222 2.30 -3.05 -24.76
N SER A 223 2.44 -3.23 -23.45
CA SER A 223 1.37 -3.74 -22.61
C SER A 223 0.18 -2.78 -22.44
N LYS A 224 0.27 -1.54 -22.93
CA LYS A 224 -0.85 -0.60 -23.03
C LYS A 224 -1.96 -1.10 -23.97
N SER A 225 -1.63 -1.93 -24.97
CA SER A 225 -2.62 -2.41 -25.96
C SER A 225 -3.42 -3.64 -25.49
N LEU A 226 -3.05 -4.23 -24.36
CA LEU A 226 -3.60 -5.49 -23.84
C LEU A 226 -4.66 -5.26 -22.75
N GLU A 227 -5.73 -4.54 -23.10
CA GLU A 227 -6.90 -4.25 -22.24
C GLU A 227 -6.71 -3.12 -21.20
N ASN A 228 -7.49 -2.03 -21.38
CA ASN A 228 -7.94 -1.01 -20.40
C ASN A 228 -7.10 -0.78 -19.11
N GLY A 229 -5.78 -0.83 -19.21
CA GLY A 229 -4.90 -0.62 -18.06
C GLY A 229 -4.95 -1.71 -16.99
N GLU A 230 -5.26 -2.97 -17.32
CA GLU A 230 -5.26 -4.14 -16.40
C GLU A 230 -4.28 -5.26 -16.77
N SER A 231 -3.17 -4.95 -17.43
CA SER A 231 -2.20 -5.97 -17.82
C SER A 231 -1.38 -6.51 -16.64
N GLN A 232 -1.53 -7.82 -16.34
CA GLN A 232 -0.70 -8.56 -15.39
C GLN A 232 0.79 -8.53 -15.77
N PHE A 233 1.10 -8.45 -17.07
CA PHE A 233 2.47 -8.33 -17.56
C PHE A 233 3.13 -7.02 -17.07
N CYS A 234 2.41 -5.90 -17.14
CA CYS A 234 2.89 -4.62 -16.58
C CYS A 234 3.27 -4.79 -15.11
N ASP A 235 2.41 -5.44 -14.34
CA ASP A 235 2.58 -5.56 -12.91
C ASP A 235 3.82 -6.38 -12.55
N LEU A 236 4.08 -7.46 -13.28
CA LEU A 236 5.29 -8.27 -13.13
C LEU A 236 6.56 -7.49 -13.54
N LEU A 237 6.48 -6.63 -14.56
CA LEU A 237 7.59 -5.74 -14.92
C LEU A 237 7.84 -4.67 -13.84
N LEU A 238 6.79 -4.11 -13.24
CA LEU A 238 6.90 -3.16 -12.12
C LEU A 238 7.44 -3.84 -10.85
N GLU A 239 7.09 -5.11 -10.60
CA GLU A 239 7.67 -5.89 -9.51
C GLU A 239 9.19 -6.06 -9.62
N ALA A 240 9.74 -6.05 -10.84
CA ALA A 240 11.18 -6.08 -11.04
C ALA A 240 11.87 -4.84 -10.46
N LEU A 241 11.26 -3.65 -10.53
CA LEU A 241 11.80 -2.43 -9.91
C LEU A 241 11.94 -2.59 -8.39
N ILE A 242 10.95 -3.22 -7.75
CA ILE A 242 10.94 -3.44 -6.29
C ILE A 242 11.99 -4.48 -5.89
N ARG A 243 12.24 -5.47 -6.75
CA ARG A 243 13.15 -6.60 -6.48
C ARG A 243 14.59 -6.37 -6.94
N ALA A 244 14.86 -5.28 -7.67
CA ALA A 244 16.19 -4.94 -8.13
C ALA A 244 17.17 -4.80 -6.95
N ALA A 245 18.38 -5.34 -7.10
CA ALA A 245 19.44 -5.26 -6.11
C ALA A 245 19.86 -3.81 -5.85
N GLN A 246 19.79 -2.96 -6.87
CA GLN A 246 19.97 -1.51 -6.79
C GLN A 246 18.64 -0.79 -7.06
N THR A 247 17.67 -0.99 -6.16
CA THR A 247 16.29 -0.46 -6.28
C THR A 247 16.23 1.05 -6.57
N THR A 248 17.05 1.87 -5.90
CA THR A 248 17.04 3.33 -6.09
C THR A 248 17.44 3.73 -7.52
N ASP A 249 18.44 3.06 -8.10
CA ASP A 249 18.90 3.35 -9.46
C ASP A 249 17.89 2.86 -10.50
N ALA A 250 17.28 1.69 -10.27
CA ALA A 250 16.22 1.17 -11.14
C ALA A 250 14.99 2.10 -11.17
N LEU A 251 14.57 2.61 -10.00
CA LEU A 251 13.49 3.58 -9.88
C LEU A 251 13.82 4.91 -10.55
N ALA A 252 15.05 5.41 -10.37
CA ALA A 252 15.50 6.64 -11.02
C ALA A 252 15.50 6.52 -12.56
N GLN A 253 15.93 5.37 -13.09
CA GLN A 253 15.91 5.10 -14.53
C GLN A 253 14.48 5.03 -15.11
N ALA A 254 13.53 4.50 -14.35
CA ALA A 254 12.13 4.37 -14.76
C ALA A 254 11.28 5.62 -14.46
N TRP A 255 11.84 6.64 -13.79
CA TRP A 255 11.05 7.74 -13.22
C TRP A 255 10.18 8.48 -14.23
N SER A 256 10.73 8.83 -15.39
CA SER A 256 9.96 9.52 -16.44
C SER A 256 8.71 8.73 -16.84
N GLN A 257 8.81 7.40 -16.93
CA GLN A 257 7.70 6.54 -17.31
C GLN A 257 6.73 6.37 -16.15
N LEU A 258 7.21 6.36 -14.90
CA LEU A 258 6.34 6.31 -13.73
C LEU A 258 5.43 7.55 -13.64
N CYS A 259 5.91 8.71 -14.09
CA CYS A 259 5.16 9.96 -14.13
C CYS A 259 4.20 10.08 -15.32
N ASP A 260 4.39 9.29 -16.38
CA ASP A 260 3.54 9.34 -17.57
C ASP A 260 2.08 8.98 -17.24
N GLN A 261 1.16 9.42 -18.12
CA GLN A 261 -0.27 9.13 -18.01
C GLN A 261 -0.85 9.53 -16.64
N ASP A 262 -0.50 10.73 -16.19
CA ASP A 262 -0.98 11.26 -14.91
C ASP A 262 -0.67 10.30 -13.75
N GLY A 263 0.52 9.68 -13.75
CA GLY A 263 0.98 8.80 -12.68
C GLY A 263 0.39 7.40 -12.64
N LEU A 264 -0.25 6.91 -13.70
CA LEU A 264 -0.87 5.58 -13.72
C LEU A 264 0.10 4.47 -13.25
N TRP A 265 1.33 4.49 -13.77
CA TRP A 265 2.34 3.49 -13.46
C TRP A 265 2.91 3.63 -12.06
N LEU A 266 3.07 4.87 -11.57
CA LEU A 266 3.45 5.13 -10.19
C LEU A 266 2.40 4.56 -9.22
N ARG A 267 1.11 4.82 -9.46
CA ARG A 267 0.03 4.28 -8.63
C ARG A 267 0.07 2.75 -8.61
N ARG A 268 0.19 2.11 -9.78
CA ARG A 268 0.31 0.64 -9.89
C ARG A 268 1.54 0.09 -9.18
N LEU A 269 2.70 0.72 -9.35
CA LEU A 269 3.94 0.33 -8.67
C LEU A 269 3.77 0.34 -7.15
N LEU A 270 3.19 1.40 -6.59
CA LEU A 270 3.01 1.53 -5.15
C LEU A 270 1.99 0.55 -4.58
N THR A 271 0.91 0.26 -5.32
CA THR A 271 -0.02 -0.82 -4.97
C THR A 271 0.70 -2.16 -4.95
N ARG A 272 1.46 -2.51 -5.99
CA ARG A 272 2.25 -3.75 -6.05
C ARG A 272 3.34 -3.80 -4.97
N PHE A 273 3.96 -2.68 -4.66
CA PHE A 273 4.92 -2.55 -3.57
C PHE A 273 4.27 -2.92 -2.22
N LEU A 274 3.10 -2.39 -1.90
CA LEU A 274 2.42 -2.74 -0.66
C LEU A 274 2.05 -4.23 -0.60
N HIS A 275 1.64 -4.84 -1.71
CA HIS A 275 1.38 -6.28 -1.76
C HIS A 275 2.64 -7.12 -1.49
N LEU A 276 3.76 -6.77 -2.14
CA LEU A 276 5.01 -7.54 -2.08
C LEU A 276 5.80 -7.30 -0.79
N ALA A 277 5.89 -6.03 -0.38
CA ALA A 277 6.72 -5.55 0.72
C ALA A 277 6.03 -5.62 2.08
N THR A 278 4.87 -6.28 2.17
CA THR A 278 4.21 -6.57 3.44
C THR A 278 3.91 -8.06 3.59
N SER A 279 3.74 -8.52 4.82
CA SER A 279 3.28 -9.87 5.18
C SER A 279 1.97 -9.81 5.97
N PRO A 280 1.13 -10.85 5.91
CA PRO A 280 -0.03 -10.99 6.79
C PRO A 280 0.37 -10.75 8.26
N ASN A 281 -0.51 -10.08 9.03
CA ASN A 281 -0.26 -9.86 10.44
C ASN A 281 -0.57 -11.15 11.24
N PRO A 282 0.42 -11.76 11.93
CA PRO A 282 0.22 -12.97 12.70
C PRO A 282 -0.88 -12.84 13.76
N GLU A 283 -1.00 -11.67 14.40
CA GLU A 283 -2.00 -11.42 15.45
C GLU A 283 -3.42 -11.39 14.87
N MET A 284 -3.59 -10.84 13.66
CA MET A 284 -4.90 -10.84 12.99
C MET A 284 -5.30 -12.24 12.55
N LEU A 285 -4.34 -13.04 12.07
CA LEU A 285 -4.56 -14.44 11.72
C LEU A 285 -4.95 -15.25 12.97
N GLU A 286 -4.25 -15.07 14.08
CA GLU A 286 -4.57 -15.72 15.35
C GLU A 286 -5.95 -15.30 15.86
N TYR A 287 -6.27 -14.00 15.79
CA TYR A 287 -7.59 -13.49 16.15
C TYR A 287 -8.70 -14.12 15.32
N ALA A 288 -8.52 -14.22 13.99
CA ALA A 288 -9.48 -14.88 13.11
C ALA A 288 -9.64 -16.38 13.43
N ARG A 289 -8.55 -17.08 13.76
CA ARG A 289 -8.61 -18.49 14.21
C ARG A 289 -9.35 -18.68 15.52
N SER A 290 -9.26 -17.70 16.41
CA SER A 290 -9.85 -17.77 17.76
C SER A 290 -11.36 -17.48 17.80
N ARG A 291 -11.96 -16.95 16.73
CA ARG A 291 -13.36 -16.54 16.68
C ARG A 291 -14.11 -17.19 15.52
N GLU A 292 -15.22 -17.87 15.85
CA GLU A 292 -16.12 -18.41 14.83
C GLU A 292 -16.69 -17.30 13.93
N GLY A 293 -16.70 -17.55 12.61
CA GLY A 293 -17.30 -16.67 11.61
C GLY A 293 -16.38 -15.60 11.00
N LEU A 294 -15.11 -15.50 11.42
CA LEU A 294 -14.12 -14.61 10.80
C LEU A 294 -13.26 -15.35 9.78
N SER A 295 -13.13 -14.78 8.58
CA SER A 295 -12.31 -15.38 7.52
C SER A 295 -10.82 -15.09 7.70
N GLU A 296 -9.98 -16.13 7.73
CA GLU A 296 -8.52 -15.99 7.67
C GLU A 296 -8.07 -15.28 6.37
N THR A 297 -8.81 -15.39 5.27
CA THR A 297 -8.49 -14.69 4.01
C THR A 297 -8.67 -13.18 4.12
N TRP A 298 -9.68 -12.74 4.87
CA TRP A 298 -9.85 -11.32 5.17
C TRP A 298 -8.79 -10.86 6.18
N ALA A 299 -8.48 -11.68 7.18
CA ALA A 299 -7.46 -11.36 8.17
C ALA A 299 -6.04 -11.24 7.57
N SER A 300 -5.74 -11.98 6.50
CA SER A 300 -4.44 -11.93 5.81
C SER A 300 -4.27 -10.68 4.91
N SER A 301 -5.36 -10.02 4.55
CA SER A 301 -5.35 -8.80 3.73
C SER A 301 -5.38 -7.52 4.56
N VAL A 302 -5.87 -7.58 5.81
CA VAL A 302 -6.01 -6.42 6.68
C VAL A 302 -4.79 -6.23 7.59
N ASN A 303 -4.41 -4.96 7.79
CA ASN A 303 -3.38 -4.55 8.74
C ASN A 303 -2.04 -5.30 8.57
N ARG A 304 -1.59 -5.47 7.32
CA ARG A 304 -0.35 -6.19 6.98
C ARG A 304 0.89 -5.48 7.51
N LYS A 305 1.91 -6.24 7.93
CA LYS A 305 3.16 -5.73 8.51
C LYS A 305 4.24 -5.52 7.43
N PRO A 306 5.04 -4.45 7.45
CA PRO A 306 6.09 -4.19 6.47
C PRO A 306 7.26 -5.18 6.60
N LYS A 307 7.90 -5.52 5.47
CA LYS A 307 9.15 -6.30 5.37
C LYS A 307 10.34 -5.33 5.25
N PRO A 308 11.03 -4.95 6.35
CA PRO A 308 11.90 -3.77 6.37
C PRO A 308 12.98 -3.71 5.29
N ALA A 309 13.48 -4.86 4.83
CA ALA A 309 14.50 -4.97 3.79
C ALA A 309 14.11 -4.28 2.46
N LEU A 310 12.82 -4.24 2.11
CA LEU A 310 12.34 -3.66 0.84
C LEU A 310 11.97 -2.17 0.92
N TRP A 311 11.84 -1.62 2.13
CA TRP A 311 11.24 -0.30 2.34
C TRP A 311 12.24 0.85 2.19
N GLY A 312 13.51 0.61 2.55
CA GLY A 312 14.50 1.67 2.67
C GLY A 312 14.71 2.46 1.36
N ALA A 313 14.83 1.75 0.24
CA ALA A 313 15.01 2.39 -1.06
C ALA A 313 13.74 3.11 -1.54
N MET A 314 12.57 2.48 -1.35
CA MET A 314 11.28 3.06 -1.76
C MET A 314 10.97 4.37 -1.02
N LEU A 315 11.12 4.40 0.31
CA LEU A 315 10.85 5.60 1.09
C LEU A 315 11.79 6.76 0.74
N ARG A 316 13.09 6.49 0.54
CA ARG A 316 14.04 7.51 0.10
C ARG A 316 13.70 8.05 -1.28
N PHE A 317 13.28 7.18 -2.19
CA PHE A 317 12.89 7.56 -3.54
C PHE A 317 11.63 8.45 -3.53
N LEU A 318 10.59 8.05 -2.81
CA LEU A 318 9.37 8.83 -2.68
C LEU A 318 9.62 10.19 -2.02
N ASP A 319 10.46 10.23 -0.99
CA ASP A 319 10.83 11.48 -0.32
C ASP A 319 11.59 12.44 -1.25
N ALA A 320 12.47 11.91 -2.11
CA ALA A 320 13.19 12.71 -3.11
C ALA A 320 12.27 13.29 -4.20
N HIS A 321 11.12 12.67 -4.45
CA HIS A 321 10.13 13.07 -5.45
C HIS A 321 8.78 13.48 -4.84
N ARG A 322 8.81 13.94 -3.59
CA ARG A 322 7.64 14.14 -2.72
C ARG A 322 6.50 14.89 -3.41
N GLU A 323 6.77 16.06 -3.98
CA GLU A 323 5.75 16.91 -4.63
C GLU A 323 5.06 16.19 -5.79
N THR A 324 5.84 15.56 -6.67
CA THR A 324 5.28 14.83 -7.81
C THR A 324 4.49 13.59 -7.35
N CYS A 325 4.95 12.89 -6.32
CA CYS A 325 4.23 11.76 -5.76
C CYS A 325 2.90 12.17 -5.11
N THR A 326 2.87 13.33 -4.44
CA THR A 326 1.64 13.85 -3.83
C THR A 326 0.63 14.27 -4.88
N ASP A 327 1.08 14.80 -6.03
CA ASP A 327 0.19 15.16 -7.13
C ASP A 327 -0.33 13.95 -7.90
N LEU A 328 0.56 13.04 -8.30
CA LEU A 328 0.25 11.96 -9.23
C LEU A 328 -0.30 10.69 -8.55
N ALA A 329 0.09 10.43 -7.29
CA ALA A 329 -0.30 9.22 -6.55
C ALA A 329 -0.58 9.50 -5.07
N PRO A 330 -1.47 10.47 -4.73
CA PRO A 330 -1.69 10.89 -3.35
C PRO A 330 -2.16 9.75 -2.44
N LEU A 331 -3.13 8.95 -2.89
CA LEU A 331 -3.67 7.83 -2.11
C LEU A 331 -2.58 6.80 -1.78
N GLN A 332 -1.88 6.30 -2.80
CA GLN A 332 -0.88 5.26 -2.62
C GLN A 332 0.33 5.76 -1.84
N THR A 333 0.72 7.03 -2.03
CA THR A 333 1.76 7.68 -1.22
C THR A 333 1.35 7.72 0.26
N ALA A 334 0.10 8.07 0.55
CA ALA A 334 -0.43 8.04 1.91
C ALA A 334 -0.50 6.62 2.48
N GLU A 335 -0.87 5.59 1.70
CA GLU A 335 -0.88 4.19 2.14
C GLU A 335 0.51 3.67 2.51
N VAL A 336 1.53 4.00 1.71
CA VAL A 336 2.92 3.66 2.01
C VAL A 336 3.37 4.35 3.29
N ALA A 337 3.14 5.65 3.42
CA ALA A 337 3.50 6.41 4.62
C ALA A 337 2.80 5.87 5.88
N GLU A 338 1.49 5.63 5.79
CA GLU A 338 0.65 5.10 6.86
C GLU A 338 1.14 3.74 7.35
N CYS A 339 1.40 2.81 6.43
CA CYS A 339 1.88 1.47 6.75
C CYS A 339 3.23 1.50 7.49
N TRP A 340 4.19 2.31 7.03
CA TRP A 340 5.49 2.42 7.70
C TRP A 340 5.38 3.03 9.09
N VAL A 341 4.68 4.17 9.22
CA VAL A 341 4.56 4.90 10.49
C VAL A 341 3.74 4.09 11.51
N ARG A 342 2.76 3.30 11.09
CA ARG A 342 1.98 2.44 11.99
C ARG A 342 2.82 1.35 12.64
N TRP A 343 3.70 0.71 11.87
CA TRP A 343 4.35 -0.53 12.29
C TRP A 343 5.78 -0.37 12.81
N THR A 344 6.37 0.80 12.64
CA THR A 344 7.74 1.06 13.09
C THR A 344 7.78 1.80 14.43
N ALA A 345 8.86 1.59 15.19
CA ALA A 345 9.12 2.34 16.42
C ALA A 345 9.64 3.75 16.10
N THR A 346 9.57 4.67 17.08
CA THR A 346 9.96 6.09 16.92
C THR A 346 11.39 6.27 16.38
N ASP A 347 12.32 5.41 16.78
CA ASP A 347 13.74 5.44 16.43
C ASP A 347 14.06 4.71 15.12
N THR A 348 13.06 4.10 14.47
CA THR A 348 13.27 3.36 13.23
C THR A 348 13.68 4.31 12.10
N PRO A 349 14.73 3.99 11.32
CA PRO A 349 15.14 4.80 10.19
C PRO A 349 13.99 5.09 9.22
N LEU A 350 14.07 6.25 8.56
CA LEU A 350 13.13 6.69 7.53
C LEU A 350 11.69 6.97 8.00
N ARG A 351 11.43 6.89 9.32
CA ARG A 351 10.13 7.27 9.89
C ARG A 351 9.79 8.74 9.64
N LYS A 352 10.78 9.63 9.68
CA LYS A 352 10.63 11.05 9.35
C LYS A 352 10.22 11.27 7.90
N GLN A 353 10.85 10.57 6.96
CA GLN A 353 10.54 10.65 5.54
C GLN A 353 9.10 10.20 5.27
N ALA A 354 8.67 9.10 5.90
CA ALA A 354 7.27 8.67 5.83
C ALA A 354 6.30 9.70 6.44
N ALA A 355 6.65 10.32 7.58
CA ALA A 355 5.87 11.39 8.19
C ALA A 355 5.75 12.61 7.28
N ASP A 356 6.84 13.03 6.64
CA ASP A 356 6.86 14.17 5.74
C ASP A 356 6.03 13.92 4.47
N LEU A 357 6.06 12.69 3.92
CA LEU A 357 5.18 12.26 2.83
C LEU A 357 3.71 12.34 3.25
N ALA A 358 3.37 11.82 4.43
CA ALA A 358 2.01 11.89 4.97
C ALA A 358 1.54 13.34 5.15
N LEU A 359 2.40 14.21 5.69
CA LEU A 359 2.11 15.64 5.89
C LEU A 359 1.87 16.35 4.56
N ALA A 360 2.67 16.06 3.53
CA ALA A 360 2.50 16.66 2.20
C ALA A 360 1.13 16.28 1.60
N VAL A 361 0.78 14.99 1.61
CA VAL A 361 -0.53 14.53 1.10
C VAL A 361 -1.68 15.08 1.95
N ALA A 362 -1.52 15.13 3.28
CA ALA A 362 -2.56 15.66 4.17
C ALA A 362 -2.83 17.14 3.93
N TRP A 363 -1.79 17.97 3.75
CA TRP A 363 -1.96 19.38 3.43
C TRP A 363 -2.64 19.59 2.09
N GLN A 364 -2.22 18.88 1.04
CA GLN A 364 -2.85 18.96 -0.28
C GLN A 364 -4.32 18.54 -0.22
N THR A 365 -4.61 17.45 0.47
CA THR A 365 -5.97 16.93 0.64
C THR A 365 -6.84 17.90 1.44
N LEU A 366 -6.32 18.45 2.54
CA LEU A 366 -7.03 19.42 3.36
C LEU A 366 -7.36 20.69 2.55
N ARG A 367 -6.41 21.20 1.76
CA ARG A 367 -6.62 22.37 0.87
C ARG A 367 -7.71 22.10 -0.17
N TYR A 368 -7.63 20.96 -0.86
CA TYR A 368 -8.61 20.55 -1.85
C TYR A 368 -10.01 20.47 -1.22
N ARG A 369 -10.13 19.79 -0.09
CA ARG A 369 -11.42 19.57 0.59
C ARG A 369 -12.01 20.86 1.14
N GLN A 370 -11.19 21.73 1.73
CA GLN A 370 -11.64 23.04 2.23
C GLN A 370 -12.13 23.94 1.10
N HIS A 371 -11.48 23.94 -0.07
CA HIS A 371 -11.93 24.70 -1.25
C HIS A 371 -13.35 24.29 -1.69
N TRP A 372 -13.59 22.98 -1.87
CA TRP A 372 -14.88 22.48 -2.33
C TRP A 372 -15.98 22.57 -1.25
N HIS A 373 -15.61 22.44 0.03
CA HIS A 373 -16.54 22.69 1.14
C HIS A 373 -17.06 24.14 1.17
N LEU A 374 -16.24 25.12 0.77
CA LEU A 374 -16.66 26.53 0.71
C LEU A 374 -17.59 26.83 -0.48
N ARG A 375 -17.48 26.10 -1.60
CA ARG A 375 -18.32 26.30 -2.80
C ARG A 375 -19.65 25.53 -2.78
N HIS A 376 -19.70 24.35 -2.16
CA HIS A 376 -20.90 23.51 -2.15
C HIS A 376 -21.39 23.19 -0.73
N TYR A 377 -21.89 24.22 -0.03
CA TYR A 377 -22.41 24.12 1.34
C TYR A 377 -23.61 23.16 1.50
N SER A 378 -24.22 22.69 0.40
CA SER A 378 -25.52 21.99 0.43
C SER A 378 -25.54 20.61 -0.22
N SER A 379 -24.41 20.04 -0.63
CA SER A 379 -24.45 18.71 -1.24
C SER A 379 -23.37 17.78 -0.73
N ASN A 380 -23.79 16.83 0.10
CA ASN A 380 -23.13 15.57 0.39
C ASN A 380 -23.01 14.66 -0.87
N ARG A 381 -23.01 15.25 -2.07
CA ARG A 381 -23.11 14.56 -3.37
C ARG A 381 -21.78 14.49 -4.15
N TYR A 382 -20.74 15.16 -3.66
CA TYR A 382 -19.40 15.14 -4.28
C TYR A 382 -18.33 14.56 -3.35
N SER A 383 -18.67 13.48 -2.61
CA SER A 383 -17.61 12.60 -2.11
C SER A 383 -17.03 11.86 -3.31
N HIS A 384 -15.95 12.38 -3.87
CA HIS A 384 -15.07 11.56 -4.70
C HIS A 384 -14.50 10.51 -3.74
N SER A 385 -14.90 9.24 -3.90
CA SER A 385 -14.46 8.11 -3.07
C SER A 385 -12.96 8.13 -2.80
N ASP A 386 -12.20 8.56 -3.81
CA ASP A 386 -10.74 8.55 -3.81
C ASP A 386 -10.17 9.69 -2.94
N SER A 387 -10.82 10.86 -2.92
CA SER A 387 -10.43 11.97 -2.02
C SER A 387 -10.67 11.61 -0.55
N GLU A 388 -11.78 10.93 -0.26
CA GLU A 388 -12.09 10.45 1.09
C GLU A 388 -11.10 9.36 1.53
N ALA A 389 -10.81 8.38 0.67
CA ALA A 389 -9.82 7.34 0.95
C ALA A 389 -8.43 7.93 1.20
N THR A 390 -8.02 8.89 0.36
CA THR A 390 -6.75 9.61 0.49
C THR A 390 -6.68 10.34 1.83
N ALA A 391 -7.71 11.11 2.17
CA ALA A 391 -7.81 11.83 3.44
C ALA A 391 -7.71 10.86 4.63
N LYS A 392 -8.39 9.71 4.55
CA LYS A 392 -8.34 8.70 5.62
C LYS A 392 -6.91 8.23 5.86
N LYS A 393 -6.21 7.82 4.80
CA LYS A 393 -4.83 7.34 4.91
C LYS A 393 -3.86 8.42 5.36
N ALA A 394 -3.97 9.62 4.79
CA ALA A 394 -3.08 10.73 5.10
C ALA A 394 -3.23 11.20 6.54
N TYR A 395 -4.45 11.45 7.02
CA TYR A 395 -4.68 11.87 8.40
C TYR A 395 -4.31 10.79 9.41
N SER A 396 -4.61 9.51 9.15
CA SER A 396 -4.15 8.40 10.00
C SER A 396 -2.63 8.39 10.12
N ALA A 397 -1.90 8.51 9.01
CA ALA A 397 -0.44 8.56 9.02
C ALA A 397 0.12 9.77 9.78
N VAL A 398 -0.46 10.96 9.56
CA VAL A 398 -0.08 12.21 10.24
C VAL A 398 -0.26 12.08 11.76
N LEU A 399 -1.41 11.60 12.23
CA LEU A 399 -1.66 11.44 13.66
C LEU A 399 -0.70 10.43 14.31
N LEU A 400 -0.34 9.36 13.60
CA LEU A 400 0.62 8.36 14.08
C LEU A 400 2.08 8.86 14.11
N ALA A 401 2.37 9.97 13.42
CA ALA A 401 3.71 10.57 13.30
C ALA A 401 3.99 11.72 14.30
N ILE A 402 3.08 11.95 15.25
CA ILE A 402 3.21 13.03 16.26
C ILE A 402 4.52 12.96 17.06
N ASP A 403 5.09 11.77 17.22
CA ASP A 403 6.36 11.50 17.91
C ASP A 403 7.58 12.02 17.14
N VAL A 404 7.45 12.25 15.83
CA VAL A 404 8.55 12.63 14.95
C VAL A 404 8.49 14.10 14.55
N CYS A 405 7.31 14.57 14.14
CA CYS A 405 7.10 15.92 13.59
C CYS A 405 5.98 16.66 14.34
N ALA A 406 6.10 16.75 15.67
CA ALA A 406 5.02 17.19 16.55
C ALA A 406 4.34 18.50 16.12
N ASP A 407 5.13 19.54 15.86
CA ASP A 407 4.61 20.88 15.54
C ASP A 407 3.82 20.89 14.24
N LEU A 408 4.32 20.23 13.19
CA LEU A 408 3.63 20.14 11.89
C LEU A 408 2.35 19.31 11.97
N VAL A 409 2.37 18.22 12.75
CA VAL A 409 1.20 17.37 12.97
C VAL A 409 0.11 18.13 13.75
N ILE A 410 0.51 18.88 14.79
CA ILE A 410 -0.39 19.77 15.54
C ILE A 410 -1.01 20.81 14.61
N ASP A 411 -0.22 21.41 13.73
CA ASP A 411 -0.69 22.44 12.80
C ASP A 411 -1.73 21.90 11.83
N VAL A 412 -1.48 20.73 11.21
CA VAL A 412 -2.48 20.05 10.36
C VAL A 412 -3.75 19.75 11.16
N ALA A 413 -3.62 19.18 12.36
CA ALA A 413 -4.76 18.79 13.19
C ALA A 413 -5.61 20.01 13.59
N LEU A 414 -4.99 21.12 13.98
CA LEU A 414 -5.68 22.36 14.34
C LEU A 414 -6.36 23.03 13.15
N CYS A 415 -5.78 22.95 11.96
CA CYS A 415 -6.44 23.40 10.73
C CYS A 415 -7.61 22.48 10.35
N ALA A 416 -7.44 21.17 10.44
CA ALA A 416 -8.46 20.18 10.07
C ALA A 416 -9.68 20.18 11.03
N CYS A 417 -9.48 20.47 12.32
CA CYS A 417 -10.57 20.69 13.27
C CYS A 417 -11.09 22.13 13.32
N GLY A 418 -10.58 23.01 12.44
CA GLY A 418 -11.07 24.39 12.28
C GLY A 418 -10.69 25.34 13.42
N ARG A 419 -9.71 24.99 14.25
CA ARG A 419 -9.17 25.87 15.31
C ARG A 419 -8.19 26.92 14.79
N ARG A 420 -7.49 26.59 13.72
CA ARG A 420 -6.58 27.49 13.01
C ARG A 420 -7.10 27.82 11.61
N GLU A 421 -6.74 29.01 11.13
CA GLU A 421 -7.03 29.45 9.76
C GLU A 421 -6.42 28.49 8.74
N PRO A 422 -7.13 28.20 7.63
CA PRO A 422 -6.57 27.49 6.49
C PRO A 422 -5.24 28.10 6.03
N THR A 423 -4.22 27.27 5.82
CA THR A 423 -2.92 27.71 5.32
C THR A 423 -2.97 28.13 3.85
N GLU A 424 -2.64 29.39 3.58
CA GLU A 424 -2.40 30.05 2.28
C GLU A 424 -3.58 30.08 1.28
N PRO A 425 -3.66 31.09 0.39
CA PRO A 425 -4.70 31.12 -0.63
C PRO A 425 -4.57 29.92 -1.55
N PHE A 426 -5.70 29.23 -1.75
CA PHE A 426 -5.82 28.05 -2.59
C PHE A 426 -5.17 28.32 -3.97
N PRO A 427 -4.23 27.48 -4.45
CA PRO A 427 -3.84 27.58 -5.85
C PRO A 427 -5.11 27.44 -6.70
N PRO A 428 -5.23 28.19 -7.82
CA PRO A 428 -6.36 28.01 -8.72
C PRO A 428 -6.29 26.58 -9.23
N ILE A 429 -7.09 25.69 -8.63
CA ILE A 429 -7.39 24.40 -9.24
C ILE A 429 -8.00 24.79 -10.57
N SER A 430 -7.39 24.37 -11.68
CA SER A 430 -8.01 24.43 -13.00
C SER A 430 -9.38 23.81 -12.83
N GLU A 431 -10.41 24.65 -12.83
CA GLU A 431 -11.79 24.20 -12.67
C GLU A 431 -11.96 23.07 -13.68
N PRO A 432 -12.34 21.84 -13.27
CA PRO A 432 -12.70 20.84 -14.25
C PRO A 432 -13.70 21.51 -15.19
N ASP A 433 -13.58 21.32 -16.51
CA ASP A 433 -14.52 21.84 -17.48
C ASP A 433 -15.92 21.40 -17.04
N GLU A 434 -16.59 22.23 -16.24
CA GLU A 434 -17.94 21.97 -15.81
C GLU A 434 -18.70 21.98 -17.13
N PRO A 435 -19.40 20.89 -17.50
CA PRO A 435 -20.33 21.01 -18.60
C PRO A 435 -21.24 22.16 -18.20
N GLU A 436 -21.15 23.28 -18.94
CA GLU A 436 -21.90 24.51 -18.69
C GLU A 436 -23.26 24.08 -18.18
N PHE A 437 -23.53 24.32 -16.89
CA PHE A 437 -24.83 23.97 -16.34
C PHE A 437 -25.82 24.86 -17.09
N GLN A 438 -26.37 24.34 -18.18
CA GLN A 438 -27.50 24.93 -18.85
C GLN A 438 -28.68 24.55 -17.97
N PRO A 439 -29.16 25.45 -17.09
CA PRO A 439 -30.34 25.17 -16.32
C PRO A 439 -31.41 24.74 -17.32
N ARG A 440 -31.98 23.54 -17.14
CA ARG A 440 -33.13 23.13 -17.97
C ARG A 440 -34.13 24.28 -17.92
N PRO A 441 -34.58 24.83 -19.06
CA PRO A 441 -35.52 25.93 -19.06
C PRO A 441 -36.73 25.51 -18.24
N ILE A 442 -36.94 26.25 -17.16
CA ILE A 442 -37.99 25.95 -16.20
C ILE A 442 -39.32 26.26 -16.91
N PRO A 443 -40.29 25.33 -16.92
CA PRO A 443 -41.58 25.63 -17.52
C PRO A 443 -42.22 26.86 -16.85
N PRO A 444 -42.86 27.78 -17.60
CA PRO A 444 -43.37 29.06 -17.07
C PRO A 444 -44.32 28.90 -15.86
N GLU A 445 -45.03 27.79 -15.82
CA GLU A 445 -45.93 27.38 -14.73
C GLU A 445 -45.24 27.14 -13.37
N PHE A 446 -43.91 26.94 -13.36
CA PHE A 446 -43.10 26.80 -12.13
C PHE A 446 -42.31 28.06 -11.76
N GLU A 447 -42.25 29.11 -12.62
CA GLU A 447 -41.55 30.36 -12.30
C GLU A 447 -42.16 31.08 -11.08
N ALA A 448 -43.49 31.03 -10.94
CA ALA A 448 -44.20 31.60 -9.79
C ALA A 448 -43.89 30.86 -8.47
N ALA A 449 -43.62 29.55 -8.55
CA ALA A 449 -43.27 28.73 -7.38
C ALA A 449 -41.80 28.91 -6.96
N LEU A 450 -40.90 29.24 -7.88
CA LEU A 450 -39.49 29.55 -7.60
C LEU A 450 -39.28 30.95 -7.03
N ASN A 451 -40.10 31.92 -7.44
CA ASN A 451 -40.11 33.27 -6.86
C ASN A 451 -40.72 33.31 -5.45
N PHE A 452 -41.35 32.21 -5.00
CA PHE A 452 -41.70 32.02 -3.60
C PHE A 452 -40.45 31.63 -2.81
N VAL A 453 -39.63 32.63 -2.46
CA VAL A 453 -38.68 32.49 -1.35
C VAL A 453 -39.54 32.57 -0.09
N PRO A 454 -39.70 31.47 0.67
CA PRO A 454 -40.49 31.51 1.89
C PRO A 454 -39.91 32.61 2.81
N PRO A 455 -40.74 33.43 3.49
CA PRO A 455 -40.25 34.58 4.25
C PRO A 455 -39.19 34.23 5.32
N TRP A 456 -39.15 32.98 5.78
CA TRP A 456 -38.14 32.44 6.70
C TRP A 456 -36.77 32.12 6.07
N ARG A 457 -36.63 32.09 4.73
CA ARG A 457 -35.31 32.03 4.04
C ARG A 457 -34.60 33.38 3.97
N LYS A 458 -35.23 34.48 4.43
CA LYS A 458 -34.71 35.84 4.28
C LYS A 458 -33.87 36.35 5.45
N TYR A 459 -33.77 35.62 6.56
CA TYR A 459 -33.06 36.08 7.74
C TYR A 459 -32.02 35.08 8.16
N GLU A 460 -30.78 35.43 7.86
CA GLU A 460 -29.58 34.79 8.38
C GLU A 460 -29.47 35.04 9.88
N ILE A 461 -29.28 33.98 10.67
CA ILE A 461 -29.02 34.08 12.12
C ILE A 461 -27.52 34.07 12.31
N GLU A 462 -27.01 35.09 13.00
CA GLU A 462 -25.59 35.18 13.36
C GLU A 462 -25.37 34.47 14.70
N ILE A 463 -24.59 33.40 14.70
CA ILE A 463 -24.21 32.65 15.90
C ILE A 463 -22.78 33.04 16.28
N PRO A 464 -22.48 33.42 17.53
CA PRO A 464 -21.13 33.77 17.93
C PRO A 464 -20.18 32.57 17.78
N ALA A 465 -18.89 32.88 17.57
CA ALA A 465 -17.86 31.85 17.63
C ALA A 465 -17.68 31.39 19.09
N TRP A 466 -17.77 30.07 19.32
CA TRP A 466 -17.59 29.49 20.65
C TRP A 466 -16.11 29.41 21.02
N GLN A 467 -15.79 29.64 22.30
CA GLN A 467 -14.41 29.64 22.80
C GLN A 467 -13.66 28.35 22.48
N ASP A 468 -14.27 27.20 22.77
CA ASP A 468 -13.70 25.86 22.56
C ASP A 468 -14.19 25.20 21.25
N GLY A 469 -15.06 25.89 20.51
CA GLY A 469 -15.58 25.40 19.23
C GLY A 469 -14.68 25.73 18.04
N PRO A 470 -15.01 25.20 16.86
CA PRO A 470 -14.27 25.46 15.63
C PRO A 470 -14.59 26.89 15.15
N ARG A 471 -13.56 27.59 14.66
CA ARG A 471 -13.67 28.91 14.01
C ARG A 471 -13.83 28.79 12.50
N TRP A 472 -13.32 27.70 11.93
CA TRP A 472 -13.33 27.39 10.51
C TRP A 472 -14.08 26.07 10.25
N PRO A 473 -14.47 25.77 9.00
CA PRO A 473 -15.08 24.48 8.68
C PRO A 473 -14.19 23.30 9.08
N ILE A 474 -14.80 22.28 9.70
CA ILE A 474 -14.13 21.03 10.08
C ILE A 474 -14.07 20.10 8.88
N ASP A 475 -12.94 19.41 8.69
CA ASP A 475 -12.86 18.27 7.77
C ASP A 475 -13.59 17.05 8.37
N CYS A 476 -14.63 16.57 7.68
CA CYS A 476 -15.46 15.49 8.17
C CYS A 476 -14.74 14.14 8.28
N VAL A 477 -13.72 13.89 7.47
CA VAL A 477 -12.91 12.66 7.50
C VAL A 477 -11.93 12.69 8.65
N PHE A 478 -11.29 13.85 8.87
CA PHE A 478 -10.45 14.05 10.05
C PHE A 478 -11.24 13.81 11.35
N ARG A 479 -12.46 14.35 11.43
CA ARG A 479 -13.38 14.11 12.54
C ARG A 479 -13.69 12.63 12.73
N GLU A 480 -13.98 11.90 11.64
CA GLU A 480 -14.25 10.47 11.70
C GLU A 480 -13.06 9.69 12.28
N ILE A 481 -11.83 9.99 11.84
CA ILE A 481 -10.62 9.31 12.31
C ILE A 481 -10.39 9.54 13.79
N CYS A 482 -10.51 10.79 14.25
CA CYS A 482 -10.33 11.11 15.67
C CYS A 482 -11.36 10.41 16.57
N TRP A 483 -12.52 10.02 16.01
CA TRP A 483 -13.60 9.41 16.75
C TRP A 483 -13.60 7.89 16.75
N LYS A 484 -13.28 7.27 15.61
CA LYS A 484 -13.42 5.82 15.40
C LYS A 484 -12.09 5.08 15.42
N SER A 485 -10.98 5.77 15.20
CA SER A 485 -9.71 5.14 14.88
C SER A 485 -8.71 5.26 16.04
N PHE A 486 -7.85 4.26 16.19
CA PHE A 486 -6.83 4.19 17.24
C PHE A 486 -5.73 5.24 17.07
N GLU A 487 -5.58 5.82 15.88
CA GLU A 487 -4.51 6.72 15.48
C GLU A 487 -4.45 7.98 16.34
N PHE A 488 -5.61 8.48 16.79
CA PHE A 488 -5.68 9.63 17.68
C PHE A 488 -5.24 9.33 19.11
N LEU A 489 -5.22 8.05 19.53
CA LEU A 489 -4.77 7.66 20.86
C LEU A 489 -3.32 8.10 21.10
N ARG A 490 -2.44 7.91 20.11
CA ARG A 490 -1.03 8.30 20.24
C ARG A 490 -0.90 9.81 20.44
N PHE A 491 -1.73 10.59 19.75
CA PHE A 491 -1.81 12.04 19.91
C PHE A 491 -2.27 12.41 21.33
N ILE A 492 -3.31 11.75 21.86
CA ILE A 492 -3.79 11.95 23.24
C ILE A 492 -2.68 11.67 24.26
N VAL A 493 -1.93 10.57 24.08
CA VAL A 493 -0.86 10.19 25.02
C VAL A 493 0.25 11.24 25.04
N LEU A 494 0.67 11.75 23.88
CA LEU A 494 1.83 12.65 23.78
C LEU A 494 1.50 14.15 23.92
N LYS A 495 0.30 14.58 23.55
CA LYS A 495 -0.13 15.99 23.51
C LYS A 495 -1.57 16.15 24.04
N PRO A 496 -1.82 15.82 25.33
CA PRO A 496 -3.18 15.72 25.86
C PRO A 496 -3.95 17.05 25.88
N ASP A 497 -3.30 18.18 26.17
CA ASP A 497 -3.97 19.48 26.21
C ASP A 497 -4.52 19.88 24.83
N ILE A 498 -3.71 19.65 23.78
CA ILE A 498 -4.09 19.92 22.40
C ILE A 498 -5.15 18.90 21.94
N ALA A 499 -5.03 17.64 22.37
CA ALA A 499 -6.02 16.62 22.07
C ALA A 499 -7.40 16.95 22.68
N ALA A 500 -7.42 17.50 23.89
CA ALA A 500 -8.63 18.01 24.52
C ALA A 500 -9.24 19.19 23.75
N GLU A 501 -8.43 20.14 23.29
CA GLU A 501 -8.88 21.24 22.44
C GLU A 501 -9.49 20.73 21.12
N ILE A 502 -8.80 19.83 20.43
CA ILE A 502 -9.30 19.20 19.19
C ILE A 502 -10.62 18.47 19.47
N THR A 503 -10.69 17.72 20.57
CA THR A 503 -11.90 16.97 20.95
C THR A 503 -13.11 17.91 21.08
N LEU A 504 -12.96 19.02 21.82
CA LEU A 504 -14.05 20.00 21.97
C LEU A 504 -14.43 20.65 20.62
N ALA A 505 -13.43 20.99 19.80
CA ALA A 505 -13.64 21.58 18.49
C ALA A 505 -14.44 20.66 17.55
N LEU A 506 -14.18 19.34 17.60
CA LEU A 506 -14.88 18.37 16.75
C LEU A 506 -16.33 18.11 17.18
N VAL A 507 -16.65 18.37 18.45
CA VAL A 507 -17.97 18.12 19.06
C VAL A 507 -18.87 19.36 19.00
N ILE A 508 -18.32 20.56 19.17
CA ILE A 508 -19.10 21.81 19.17
C ILE A 508 -19.38 22.26 17.71
N LYS A 509 -20.60 22.67 17.39
CA LYS A 509 -20.95 23.22 16.07
C LYS A 509 -20.21 24.53 15.83
N LYS A 510 -19.76 24.76 14.60
CA LYS A 510 -19.17 26.05 14.18
C LYS A 510 -20.19 27.19 14.35
N GLY A 511 -19.72 28.31 14.90
CA GLY A 511 -20.46 29.57 14.86
C GLY A 511 -20.53 30.17 13.45
N GLY A 512 -21.11 31.36 13.34
CA GLY A 512 -21.29 32.10 12.10
C GLY A 512 -22.73 32.10 11.61
N THR A 513 -22.89 32.42 10.35
CA THR A 513 -24.20 32.69 9.75
C THR A 513 -24.92 31.40 9.37
N ARG A 514 -26.14 31.20 9.88
CA ARG A 514 -26.98 30.03 9.57
C ARG A 514 -28.35 30.43 9.03
N LEU A 515 -28.87 29.59 8.14
CA LEU A 515 -30.26 29.69 7.69
C LEU A 515 -31.20 29.07 8.74
N PRO A 516 -32.35 29.68 9.05
CA PRO A 516 -33.31 29.14 10.02
C PRO A 516 -33.81 27.73 9.69
N GLU A 517 -33.83 27.36 8.41
CA GLU A 517 -34.24 26.04 7.92
C GLU A 517 -33.26 24.93 8.32
N SER A 518 -31.97 25.26 8.50
CA SER A 518 -30.94 24.29 8.93
C SER A 518 -31.10 23.82 10.37
N ASP A 519 -31.65 24.66 11.25
CA ASP A 519 -31.97 24.32 12.64
C ASP A 519 -33.36 23.68 12.82
N TYR A 520 -34.21 23.70 11.77
CA TYR A 520 -35.54 23.09 11.78
C TYR A 520 -35.51 21.58 11.50
N GLN A 521 -34.53 21.10 10.72
CA GLN A 521 -34.40 19.67 10.38
C GLN A 521 -33.46 18.91 11.33
N SER A 522 -32.50 19.57 11.97
CA SER A 522 -31.81 18.96 13.11
C SER A 522 -32.79 18.91 14.26
N THR A 523 -33.05 17.74 14.82
CA THR A 523 -33.87 17.61 16.04
C THR A 523 -33.48 18.71 17.00
N HIS A 524 -34.43 19.51 17.47
CA HIS A 524 -34.19 20.71 18.27
C HIS A 524 -33.45 20.46 19.62
N TYR A 525 -32.73 19.35 19.82
CA TYR A 525 -32.11 18.89 21.05
C TYR A 525 -30.58 18.82 20.98
N ASP A 526 -29.96 19.38 19.93
CA ASP A 526 -28.53 19.21 19.73
C ASP A 526 -27.66 20.16 20.57
N PHE A 527 -28.22 21.20 21.21
CA PHE A 527 -27.50 22.13 22.10
C PHE A 527 -26.17 22.66 21.54
N GLU A 528 -26.16 23.00 20.25
CA GLU A 528 -24.95 23.42 19.50
C GLU A 528 -23.83 22.37 19.45
N LEU A 529 -24.17 21.09 19.55
CA LEU A 529 -23.27 19.97 19.29
C LEU A 529 -23.44 19.44 17.87
N ALA A 530 -22.34 19.13 17.21
CA ALA A 530 -22.33 18.56 15.86
C ALA A 530 -23.10 17.22 15.84
N ASP A 531 -23.73 16.95 14.69
CA ASP A 531 -24.71 15.88 14.43
C ASP A 531 -24.61 14.63 15.35
N ALA A 532 -25.70 14.40 16.10
CA ALA A 532 -25.87 13.33 17.08
C ALA A 532 -25.77 11.90 16.47
N HIS A 533 -25.76 11.74 15.14
CA HIS A 533 -25.63 10.45 14.49
C HIS A 533 -24.28 9.74 14.75
N LEU A 534 -23.21 10.47 15.04
CA LEU A 534 -21.93 9.90 15.52
C LEU A 534 -21.99 9.46 16.99
N TYR A 535 -23.05 9.86 17.71
CA TYR A 535 -23.26 9.66 19.15
C TYR A 535 -24.46 8.75 19.41
N ARG A 536 -24.69 7.73 18.56
CA ARG A 536 -25.72 6.72 18.84
C ARG A 536 -25.34 6.02 20.15
N GLN A 537 -25.95 6.51 21.23
CA GLN A 537 -25.65 6.30 22.65
C GLN A 537 -24.52 7.21 23.18
N PRO A 538 -24.84 8.41 23.73
CA PRO A 538 -23.86 9.25 24.40
C PRO A 538 -23.38 8.55 25.67
N PHE A 539 -22.26 7.84 25.56
CA PHE A 539 -21.67 7.06 26.64
C PHE A 539 -20.16 7.32 26.65
N TYR A 540 -19.53 7.22 27.82
CA TYR A 540 -18.15 7.69 28.02
C TYR A 540 -17.10 6.85 27.28
N ASP A 541 -17.47 5.66 26.79
CA ASP A 541 -16.64 4.76 25.98
C ASP A 541 -16.63 5.13 24.49
N ASN A 542 -17.46 6.10 24.08
CA ASN A 542 -17.51 6.58 22.70
C ASN A 542 -16.58 7.78 22.49
N GLY A 543 -15.73 7.69 21.47
CA GLY A 543 -14.81 8.75 21.05
C GLY A 543 -13.58 8.91 21.97
N PRO A 544 -12.90 10.07 21.90
CA PRO A 544 -11.62 10.29 22.57
C PRO A 544 -11.74 10.51 24.09
N PHE A 545 -12.94 10.68 24.64
CA PHE A 545 -13.16 10.96 26.06
C PHE A 545 -12.66 9.84 26.96
N GLN A 546 -12.94 8.57 26.63
CA GLN A 546 -12.44 7.43 27.41
C GLN A 546 -10.92 7.42 27.44
N CYS A 547 -10.29 7.65 26.28
CA CYS A 547 -8.84 7.67 26.17
C CYS A 547 -8.24 8.80 27.00
N LEU A 548 -8.81 10.02 26.93
CA LEU A 548 -8.41 11.14 27.78
C LEU A 548 -8.56 10.80 29.26
N LEU A 549 -9.70 10.24 29.69
CA LEU A 549 -9.93 9.85 31.08
C LEU A 549 -8.99 8.72 31.56
N THR A 550 -8.62 7.80 30.67
CA THR A 550 -7.77 6.65 30.98
C THR A 550 -6.30 7.05 31.10
N PHE A 551 -5.80 7.83 30.15
CA PHE A 551 -4.37 8.18 30.07
C PHE A 551 -4.04 9.50 30.78
N HIS A 552 -4.98 10.45 30.83
CA HIS A 552 -4.79 11.80 31.37
C HIS A 552 -6.04 12.26 32.15
N PRO A 553 -6.36 11.64 33.31
CA PRO A 553 -7.67 11.75 33.96
C PRO A 553 -8.08 13.19 34.31
N THR A 554 -7.15 14.03 34.76
CA THR A 554 -7.43 15.44 35.08
C THR A 554 -7.87 16.22 33.84
N ILE A 555 -7.14 16.09 32.73
CA ILE A 555 -7.46 16.77 31.47
C ILE A 555 -8.76 16.22 30.89
N GLY A 556 -8.97 14.90 30.97
CA GLY A 556 -10.22 14.27 30.54
C GLY A 556 -11.43 14.79 31.32
N LEU A 557 -11.33 14.87 32.65
CA LEU A 557 -12.38 15.43 33.51
C LEU A 557 -12.65 16.90 33.17
N ASP A 558 -11.62 17.72 33.03
CA ASP A 558 -11.77 19.13 32.67
C ASP A 558 -12.44 19.30 31.30
N THR A 559 -12.09 18.45 30.34
CA THR A 559 -12.70 18.44 29.00
C THR A 559 -14.18 18.11 29.07
N VAL A 560 -14.55 17.07 29.82
CA VAL A 560 -15.95 16.68 30.02
C VAL A 560 -16.72 17.78 30.74
N VAL A 561 -16.16 18.38 31.79
CA VAL A 561 -16.78 19.48 32.54
C VAL A 561 -17.01 20.69 31.63
N LYS A 562 -16.04 21.06 30.79
CA LYS A 562 -16.20 22.15 29.80
C LYS A 562 -17.37 21.87 28.85
N LEU A 563 -17.44 20.66 28.29
CA LEU A 563 -18.52 20.28 27.37
C LEU A 563 -19.90 20.27 28.07
N VAL A 564 -19.98 19.71 29.29
CA VAL A 564 -21.22 19.69 30.08
C VAL A 564 -21.67 21.10 30.45
N ASN A 565 -20.75 21.98 30.84
CA ASN A 565 -21.08 23.37 31.14
C ASN A 565 -21.58 24.11 29.88
N PHE A 566 -20.89 23.92 28.75
CA PHE A 566 -21.30 24.50 27.46
C PHE A 566 -22.73 24.09 27.08
N THR A 567 -22.99 22.78 27.08
CA THR A 567 -24.32 22.22 26.76
C THR A 567 -25.40 22.65 27.76
N THR A 568 -25.09 22.70 29.05
CA THR A 568 -26.01 23.16 30.10
C THR A 568 -26.38 24.62 29.90
N GLU A 569 -25.43 25.46 29.49
CA GLU A 569 -25.69 26.86 29.20
C GLU A 569 -26.60 27.03 27.97
N ARG A 570 -26.33 26.30 26.88
CA ARG A 570 -27.20 26.30 25.68
C ARG A 570 -28.61 25.79 26.01
N TRP A 571 -28.70 24.76 26.86
CA TRP A 571 -29.98 24.27 27.36
C TRP A 571 -30.72 25.35 28.16
N ARG A 572 -30.04 26.05 29.07
CA ARG A 572 -30.62 27.12 29.89
C ARG A 572 -31.13 28.28 29.03
N GLU A 573 -30.31 28.76 28.09
CA GLU A 573 -30.70 29.83 27.15
C GLU A 573 -31.96 29.46 26.38
N ARG A 574 -32.06 28.20 25.95
CA ARG A 574 -33.25 27.70 25.28
C ARG A 574 -34.48 27.66 26.18
N GLN A 575 -34.35 27.23 27.44
CA GLN A 575 -35.50 27.25 28.37
C GLN A 575 -35.98 28.68 28.61
N GLN A 576 -35.06 29.64 28.74
CA GLN A 576 -35.40 31.06 28.88
C GLN A 576 -36.12 31.59 27.64
N TRP A 577 -35.64 31.24 26.45
CA TRP A 577 -36.29 31.60 25.19
C TRP A 577 -37.72 31.01 25.09
N LYS A 578 -37.91 29.76 25.50
CA LYS A 578 -39.26 29.13 25.53
C LYS A 578 -40.21 29.87 26.46
N LEU A 579 -39.78 30.13 27.70
CA LEU A 579 -40.59 30.84 28.69
C LEU A 579 -40.96 32.26 28.24
N ALA A 580 -40.02 32.97 27.60
CA ALA A 580 -40.26 34.31 27.07
C ALA A 580 -41.28 34.33 25.92
N ASN A 581 -41.25 33.32 25.05
CA ASN A 581 -42.19 33.22 23.92
C ASN A 581 -43.56 32.65 24.30
N GLU A 582 -43.63 31.81 25.34
CA GLU A 582 -44.90 31.36 25.92
C GLU A 582 -45.62 32.51 26.62
N SER A 583 -44.89 33.38 27.33
CA SER A 583 -45.44 34.58 27.98
C SER A 583 -45.93 35.68 27.02
N GLN A 584 -45.55 35.63 25.73
CA GLN A 584 -46.03 36.53 24.68
C GLN A 584 -47.23 35.98 23.91
N ARG A 585 -47.63 34.72 24.17
CA ARG A 585 -48.77 34.05 23.53
C ARG A 585 -50.02 33.97 24.42
N GLU A 586 -49.87 34.21 25.73
CA GLU A 586 -50.97 34.54 26.65
C GLU A 586 -51.27 36.04 26.60
#